data_AF-A0A1M3CQY7-F1
#
_entry.id   AF-A0A1M3CQY7-F1
#
_cell.length_a   1.000
_cell.length_b   1.000
_cell.length_c   1.000
_cell.angle_alpha   90.00
_cell.angle_beta   90.00
_cell.angle_gamma   90.00
#
_symmetry.space_group_name_H-M   'P 1'
#
loop_
_entity.id
_entity.type
_entity.pdbx_description
1 polymer ?
#
loop_
_entity_poly.entity_id
_entity_poly.type
_entity_poly.pdbx_seq_one_letter_code
_entity_poly.pdbx_strand_id
1 'polypeptide(L)'
;MLLTALMFVNPIWGQEDVHFHEETSDANLLINLTTLTPENLKDFLAERNTPFILECPEGSIIPINIYIKGDFLDQESTTTLNLKIRKTCYIKHFHSTLIFSLDKINWRDFQEFFTGSIGVLLNHTRDCAELGLSLELNQRG
;
A
#
# COMPACT_ATOMS: atom_id res chain seq x y z
N MET A 1 -10.05 8.76 -11.44
CA MET A 1 -8.72 8.29 -11.90
C MET A 1 -8.17 7.43 -10.78
N LEU A 2 -7.94 6.14 -11.03
CA LEU A 2 -7.59 5.15 -10.00
C LEU A 2 -6.10 5.19 -9.68
N LEU A 3 -5.75 5.03 -8.40
CA LEU A 3 -4.39 4.76 -7.95
C LEU A 3 -4.17 3.24 -8.01
N THR A 4 -3.42 2.76 -9.01
CA THR A 4 -3.07 1.35 -9.12
C THR A 4 -1.67 1.14 -8.56
N ALA A 5 -1.57 0.82 -7.27
CA ALA A 5 -0.35 0.29 -6.69
C ALA A 5 -0.45 -1.25 -6.72
N LEU A 6 0.42 -1.91 -7.49
CA LEU A 6 0.57 -3.36 -7.46
C LEU A 6 1.32 -3.73 -6.18
N MET A 7 0.59 -4.06 -5.11
CA MET A 7 1.18 -4.65 -3.91
C MET A 7 1.32 -6.15 -4.12
N PHE A 8 2.55 -6.61 -4.39
CA PHE A 8 2.86 -8.04 -4.38
C PHE A 8 2.92 -8.51 -2.92
N VAL A 9 1.89 -9.26 -2.49
CA VAL A 9 1.94 -10.00 -1.23
C VAL A 9 2.69 -11.30 -1.50
N ASN A 10 4.01 -11.30 -1.31
CA ASN A 10 4.78 -12.55 -1.37
C ASN A 10 4.38 -13.46 -0.19
N PRO A 11 4.04 -14.74 -0.41
CA PRO A 11 3.88 -15.71 0.66
C PRO A 11 5.25 -15.98 1.29
N ILE A 12 5.30 -15.89 2.62
CA ILE A 12 6.50 -15.98 3.46
C ILE A 12 7.30 -17.25 3.20
N TRP A 13 8.52 -17.12 2.68
CA TRP A 13 9.64 -18.06 2.86
C TRP A 13 10.96 -17.27 2.93
N GLY A 14 11.48 -17.10 4.16
CA GLY A 14 12.92 -16.99 4.51
C GLY A 14 13.76 -15.79 4.03
N GLN A 15 14.32 -15.06 5.03
CA GLN A 15 15.58 -14.25 5.01
C GLN A 15 15.60 -12.99 4.12
N GLU A 16 16.11 -11.82 4.52
CA GLU A 16 17.00 -11.36 5.61
C GLU A 16 16.50 -9.99 6.14
N ASP A 17 16.69 -9.70 7.43
CA ASP A 17 16.40 -8.37 8.00
C ASP A 17 17.36 -7.34 7.41
N VAL A 18 16.89 -6.46 6.53
CA VAL A 18 17.68 -5.33 6.03
C VAL A 18 17.15 -4.05 6.64
N HIS A 19 17.76 -3.62 7.75
CA HIS A 19 17.54 -2.29 8.30
C HIS A 19 18.19 -1.25 7.38
N PHE A 20 17.37 -0.49 6.64
CA PHE A 20 17.83 0.60 5.81
C PHE A 20 17.83 1.93 6.58
N HIS A 21 19.03 2.43 6.89
CA HIS A 21 19.22 3.82 7.28
C HIS A 21 19.57 4.65 6.05
N GLU A 22 18.58 5.37 5.54
CA GLU A 22 18.77 6.38 4.50
C GLU A 22 18.77 7.77 5.15
N GLU A 23 19.94 8.37 5.32
CA GLU A 23 20.06 9.81 5.61
C GLU A 23 19.90 10.59 4.29
N THR A 24 18.68 10.99 3.94
CA THR A 24 18.46 11.87 2.77
C THR A 24 18.44 13.34 3.17
N SER A 25 19.51 14.04 2.80
CA SER A 25 19.65 15.50 2.76
C SER A 25 19.13 16.10 1.43
N ASP A 26 18.18 15.45 0.75
CA ASP A 26 17.58 15.98 -0.48
C ASP A 26 16.13 16.38 -0.22
N ALA A 27 15.75 17.55 -0.76
CA ALA A 27 14.43 18.15 -0.59
C ALA A 27 13.36 17.29 -1.28
N ASN A 28 12.87 16.27 -0.59
CA ASN A 28 11.77 15.45 -1.06
C ASN A 28 10.50 16.30 -1.19
N LEU A 29 9.84 16.23 -2.35
CA LEU A 29 8.62 16.97 -2.59
C LEU A 29 7.44 16.25 -1.92
N LEU A 30 6.90 16.88 -0.88
CA LEU A 30 5.73 16.39 -0.15
C LEU A 30 4.45 16.74 -0.91
N ILE A 31 3.66 15.74 -1.27
CA ILE A 31 2.35 15.91 -1.92
C ILE A 31 1.29 15.28 -1.04
N ASN A 32 0.18 16.00 -0.83
CA ASN A 32 -0.95 15.48 -0.09
C ASN A 32 -1.87 14.64 -0.99
N LEU A 33 -2.28 13.46 -0.51
CA LEU A 33 -3.19 12.55 -1.23
C LEU A 33 -4.50 13.23 -1.65
N THR A 34 -5.02 14.14 -0.83
CA THR A 34 -6.29 14.83 -1.12
C THR A 34 -6.17 15.89 -2.21
N THR A 35 -4.96 16.37 -2.47
CA THR A 35 -4.66 17.38 -3.49
C THR A 35 -3.90 16.79 -4.68
N LEU A 36 -3.87 15.46 -4.80
CA LEU A 36 -3.10 14.77 -5.82
C LEU A 36 -3.65 15.08 -7.22
N THR A 37 -2.83 15.73 -8.06
CA THR A 37 -3.20 15.96 -9.47
C THR A 37 -2.76 14.78 -10.35
N PRO A 38 -3.34 14.63 -11.55
CA PRO A 38 -2.89 13.62 -12.51
C PRO A 38 -1.42 13.74 -12.92
N GLU A 39 -0.86 14.95 -12.94
CA GLU A 39 0.54 15.19 -13.28
C GLU A 39 1.46 14.74 -12.14
N ASN A 40 1.14 15.14 -10.90
CA ASN A 40 1.84 14.68 -9.72
C ASN A 40 1.84 13.15 -9.58
N LEU A 41 0.73 12.50 -9.95
CA LEU A 41 0.64 11.05 -9.93
C LEU A 41 1.57 10.40 -10.97
N LYS A 42 1.58 10.93 -12.19
CA LYS A 42 2.48 10.42 -13.24
C LYS A 42 3.94 10.55 -12.82
N ASP A 43 4.29 11.67 -12.19
CA ASP A 43 5.65 11.90 -11.73
C ASP A 43 6.02 10.97 -10.55
N PHE A 44 5.09 10.76 -9.61
CA PHE A 44 5.25 9.79 -8.52
C PHE A 44 5.48 8.37 -9.03
N LEU A 45 4.64 7.92 -9.98
CA LEU A 45 4.71 6.56 -10.55
C LEU A 45 5.89 6.35 -11.50
N ALA A 46 6.36 7.41 -12.17
CA ALA A 46 7.44 7.30 -13.14
C ALA A 46 8.83 7.28 -12.51
N GLU A 47 8.93 7.35 -11.17
CA GLU A 47 10.20 7.35 -10.41
C GLU A 47 11.21 8.38 -10.94
N ARG A 48 10.73 9.49 -11.52
CA ARG A 48 11.61 10.47 -12.17
C ARG A 48 12.28 11.33 -11.12
N ASN A 49 13.63 11.26 -11.05
CA ASN A 49 14.67 12.15 -10.48
C ASN A 49 14.43 12.97 -9.19
N THR A 50 13.20 13.30 -8.79
CA THR A 50 12.83 13.95 -7.55
C THR A 50 12.11 12.93 -6.67
N PRO A 51 12.61 12.63 -5.47
CA PRO A 51 11.91 11.71 -4.58
C PRO A 51 10.64 12.39 -4.06
N PHE A 52 9.48 11.85 -4.43
CA PHE A 52 8.19 12.33 -3.97
C PHE A 52 7.78 11.58 -2.71
N ILE A 53 7.30 12.31 -1.70
CA ILE A 53 6.63 11.74 -0.54
C ILE A 53 5.14 12.03 -0.67
N LEU A 54 4.34 10.98 -0.69
CA LEU A 54 2.89 11.06 -0.61
C LEU A 54 2.48 11.06 0.86
N GLU A 55 1.88 12.15 1.32
CA GLU A 55 1.18 12.21 2.61
C GLU A 55 -0.24 11.65 2.45
N CYS A 56 -0.59 10.68 3.29
CA CYS A 56 -1.92 10.09 3.37
C CYS A 56 -2.55 10.51 4.71
N PRO A 57 -3.35 11.60 4.75
CA PRO A 57 -3.90 12.11 6.00
C PRO A 57 -4.92 11.16 6.63
N GLU A 58 -4.98 11.14 7.96
CA GLU A 58 -6.09 10.50 8.67
C GLU A 58 -7.45 10.99 8.16
N GLY A 59 -8.38 10.04 7.99
CA GLY A 59 -9.73 10.31 7.51
C GLY A 59 -9.84 10.35 5.98
N SER A 60 -8.73 10.46 5.25
CA SER A 60 -8.74 10.37 3.79
C SER A 60 -9.15 8.98 3.29
N ILE A 61 -9.58 8.90 2.04
CA ILE A 61 -9.97 7.65 1.38
C ILE A 61 -8.97 7.38 0.26
N ILE A 62 -8.39 6.18 0.25
CA ILE A 62 -7.52 5.72 -0.82
C ILE A 62 -8.24 4.63 -1.62
N PRO A 63 -8.45 4.84 -2.94
CA PRO A 63 -8.91 3.79 -3.83
C PRO A 63 -7.74 2.82 -4.08
N ILE A 64 -7.95 1.53 -3.86
CA ILE A 64 -7.00 0.46 -4.16
C ILE A 64 -7.64 -0.60 -5.04
N ASN A 65 -6.82 -1.31 -5.79
CA ASN A 65 -7.20 -2.56 -6.43
C ASN A 65 -6.46 -3.70 -5.74
N ILE A 66 -7.14 -4.83 -5.54
CA ILE A 66 -6.50 -6.05 -5.06
C ILE A 66 -6.28 -6.95 -6.28
N TYR A 67 -5.06 -7.46 -6.42
CA TYR A 67 -4.72 -8.46 -7.43
C TYR A 67 -4.31 -9.73 -6.70
N ILE A 68 -4.94 -10.86 -7.05
CA ILE A 68 -4.58 -12.18 -6.53
C ILE A 68 -4.09 -12.98 -7.71
N LYS A 69 -2.91 -13.59 -7.61
CA LYS A 69 -2.37 -14.45 -8.66
C LYS A 69 -1.60 -15.60 -8.03
N GLY A 70 -1.91 -16.82 -8.45
CA GLY A 70 -1.24 -18.04 -7.99
C GLY A 70 -1.87 -19.29 -8.59
N ASP A 71 -1.38 -20.46 -8.18
CA ASP A 71 -1.82 -21.74 -8.76
C ASP A 71 -3.28 -22.10 -8.39
N PHE A 72 -3.76 -21.61 -7.24
CA PHE A 72 -5.08 -21.97 -6.71
C PHE A 72 -6.14 -20.89 -6.87
N LEU A 73 -5.72 -19.62 -6.85
CA LEU A 73 -6.60 -18.46 -6.92
C LEU A 73 -6.00 -17.45 -7.90
N ASP A 74 -6.84 -16.98 -8.80
CA ASP A 74 -6.51 -15.90 -9.72
C ASP A 74 -7.67 -14.90 -9.73
N GLN A 75 -7.35 -13.63 -9.49
CA GLN A 75 -8.29 -12.54 -9.50
C GLN A 75 -7.61 -11.30 -10.09
N GLU A 76 -7.91 -11.08 -11.36
CA GLU A 76 -7.72 -9.79 -12.02
C GLU A 76 -8.92 -8.89 -11.67
N SER A 77 -8.95 -8.35 -10.45
CA SER A 77 -10.07 -7.50 -10.05
C SER A 77 -10.03 -6.17 -10.82
N THR A 78 -11.14 -5.84 -11.46
CA THR A 78 -11.46 -4.49 -11.96
C THR A 78 -12.16 -3.63 -10.91
N THR A 79 -12.41 -4.19 -9.71
CA THR A 79 -13.16 -3.52 -8.65
C THR A 79 -12.24 -2.73 -7.75
N THR A 80 -12.49 -1.42 -7.68
CA THR A 80 -11.81 -0.54 -6.74
C THR A 80 -12.42 -0.65 -5.35
N LEU A 81 -11.59 -0.96 -4.37
CA LEU A 81 -11.94 -0.86 -2.96
C LEU A 81 -11.53 0.52 -2.44
N ASN A 82 -12.39 1.13 -1.64
CA ASN A 82 -12.09 2.40 -0.98
C ASN A 82 -11.68 2.12 0.47
N LEU A 83 -10.39 2.29 0.79
CA LEU A 83 -9.90 2.17 2.15
C LEU A 83 -9.88 3.53 2.83
N LYS A 84 -10.38 3.59 4.07
CA LYS A 84 -10.25 4.77 4.92
C LYS A 84 -8.92 4.72 5.66
N ILE A 85 -8.12 5.78 5.52
CA ILE A 85 -6.89 5.95 6.30
C ILE A 85 -7.27 6.26 7.74
N ARG A 86 -6.93 5.35 8.68
CA ARG A 86 -7.26 5.50 10.10
C ARG A 86 -6.20 6.25 10.91
N LYS A 87 -4.99 6.42 10.36
CA LYS A 87 -3.87 7.13 10.97
C LYS A 87 -3.01 7.69 9.85
N THR A 88 -2.56 8.93 9.97
CA THR A 88 -1.69 9.56 8.97
C THR A 88 -0.43 8.73 8.75
N CYS A 89 -0.08 8.50 7.48
CA CYS A 89 1.18 7.87 7.07
C CYS A 89 1.75 8.55 5.82
N TYR A 90 3.00 8.24 5.53
CA TYR A 90 3.75 8.73 4.38
C TYR A 90 4.20 7.57 3.53
N ILE A 91 4.17 7.72 2.21
CA ILE A 91 4.55 6.70 1.24
C ILE A 91 5.54 7.32 0.26
N LYS A 92 6.63 6.61 -0.06
CA LYS A 92 7.53 6.99 -1.17
C LYS A 92 7.97 5.76 -1.95
N HIS A 93 8.46 5.99 -3.17
CA HIS A 93 9.13 4.96 -3.96
C HIS A 93 10.56 4.73 -3.45
N PHE A 94 10.99 3.48 -3.43
CA PHE A 94 12.36 3.05 -3.17
C PHE A 94 12.66 1.78 -3.95
N HIS A 95 13.57 1.86 -4.92
CA HIS A 95 13.97 0.73 -5.77
C HIS A 95 12.79 -0.09 -6.32
N SER A 96 11.82 0.56 -6.98
CA SER A 96 10.63 -0.08 -7.55
C SER A 96 9.64 -0.69 -6.53
N THR A 97 9.82 -0.39 -5.24
CA THR A 97 8.88 -0.74 -4.17
C THR A 97 8.34 0.50 -3.48
N LEU A 98 7.23 0.34 -2.75
CA LEU A 98 6.70 1.39 -1.88
C LEU A 98 7.14 1.13 -0.44
N ILE A 99 7.68 2.18 0.19
CA ILE A 99 8.03 2.18 1.61
C ILE A 99 7.20 3.21 2.36
N PHE A 100 6.99 2.95 3.64
CA PHE A 100 6.02 3.62 4.49
C PHE A 100 6.71 4.23 5.71
N SER A 101 6.18 5.35 6.19
CA SER A 101 6.67 6.04 7.38
C SER A 101 5.56 6.74 8.15
N LEU A 102 5.76 6.97 9.44
CA LEU A 102 4.89 7.82 10.28
C LEU A 102 5.50 9.20 10.57
N ASP A 103 6.81 9.33 10.44
CA ASP A 103 7.57 10.51 10.88
C ASP A 103 8.43 11.12 9.76
N LYS A 104 8.45 10.48 8.58
CA LYS A 104 9.31 10.79 7.41
C LYS A 104 10.80 10.54 7.63
N ILE A 105 11.16 9.92 8.76
CA ILE A 105 12.54 9.61 9.15
C ILE A 105 12.75 8.11 9.05
N ASN A 106 11.89 7.34 9.71
CA ASN A 106 11.96 5.89 9.73
C ASN A 106 11.07 5.33 8.63
N TRP A 107 11.70 4.74 7.61
CA TRP A 107 11.01 4.13 6.49
C TRP A 107 11.12 2.62 6.55
N ARG A 108 10.02 1.94 6.29
CA ARG A 108 9.91 0.47 6.36
C ARG A 108 9.14 -0.01 5.14
N ASP A 109 9.45 -1.20 4.65
CA ASP A 109 8.63 -1.81 3.60
C ASP A 109 7.23 -2.18 4.13
N PHE A 110 6.37 -2.69 3.26
CA PHE A 110 5.01 -3.06 3.66
C PHE A 110 4.97 -4.10 4.80
N GLN A 111 5.85 -5.11 4.78
CA GLN A 111 5.84 -6.22 5.74
C GLN A 111 6.42 -5.82 7.10
N GLU A 112 7.37 -4.88 7.10
CA GLU A 112 7.96 -4.28 8.29
C GLU A 112 7.10 -3.16 8.88
N PHE A 113 6.32 -2.45 8.05
CA PHE A 113 5.45 -1.37 8.51
C PHE A 113 4.12 -1.90 9.04
N PHE A 114 3.54 -2.89 8.36
CA PHE A 114 2.27 -3.50 8.75
C PHE A 114 2.47 -4.87 9.40
N THR A 115 1.59 -5.18 10.35
CA THR A 115 1.29 -6.52 10.81
C THR A 115 -0.20 -6.77 10.58
N GLY A 116 -0.68 -8.00 10.74
CA GLY A 116 -2.07 -8.26 10.43
C GLY A 116 -2.42 -9.73 10.29
N SER A 117 -3.66 -9.94 9.87
CA SER A 117 -4.19 -11.27 9.57
C SER A 117 -5.04 -11.23 8.31
N ILE A 118 -4.92 -12.30 7.52
CA ILE A 118 -5.82 -12.58 6.41
C ILE A 118 -6.73 -13.73 6.85
N GLY A 119 -8.03 -13.55 6.68
CA GLY A 119 -9.04 -14.55 6.96
C GLY A 119 -9.88 -14.85 5.71
N VAL A 120 -10.48 -16.03 5.68
CA VAL A 120 -11.48 -16.41 4.68
C VAL A 120 -12.82 -16.56 5.37
N LEU A 121 -13.85 -15.98 4.77
CA LEU A 121 -15.22 -16.01 5.25
C LEU A 121 -16.06 -16.76 4.21
N LEU A 122 -16.93 -17.66 4.65
CA LEU A 122 -17.95 -18.24 3.79
C LEU A 122 -19.30 -17.67 4.20
N ASN A 123 -19.83 -16.79 3.37
CA ASN A 123 -21.15 -16.23 3.56
C ASN A 123 -22.15 -17.08 2.79
N HIS A 124 -23.26 -17.47 3.42
CA HIS A 124 -24.33 -18.16 2.73
C HIS A 124 -25.53 -17.21 2.63
N THR A 125 -25.79 -16.72 1.42
CA THR A 125 -27.03 -16.01 1.10
C THR A 125 -28.10 -17.02 0.68
N ARG A 126 -29.37 -16.61 0.55
CA ARG A 126 -30.46 -17.53 0.16
C ARG A 126 -30.22 -18.19 -1.20
N ASP A 127 -29.46 -17.53 -2.09
CA ASP A 127 -29.31 -17.91 -3.49
C ASP A 127 -27.88 -18.30 -3.89
N CYS A 128 -26.87 -18.05 -3.04
CA CYS A 128 -25.47 -18.37 -3.33
C CYS A 128 -24.58 -18.41 -2.08
N ALA A 129 -23.55 -19.26 -2.11
CA ALA A 129 -22.42 -19.19 -1.18
C ALA A 129 -21.34 -18.27 -1.73
N GLU A 130 -20.94 -17.27 -0.96
CA GLU A 130 -19.92 -16.29 -1.30
C GLU A 130 -18.67 -16.50 -0.44
N LEU A 131 -17.51 -16.61 -1.09
CA LEU A 131 -16.23 -16.59 -0.40
C LEU A 131 -15.76 -15.15 -0.26
N GLY A 132 -15.65 -14.66 0.97
CA GLY A 132 -15.09 -13.36 1.31
C GLY A 132 -13.65 -13.47 1.81
N LEU A 133 -12.84 -12.47 1.52
CA LEU A 133 -11.53 -12.28 2.16
C LEU A 133 -11.65 -11.18 3.20
N SER A 134 -11.11 -11.43 4.39
CA SER A 134 -10.96 -10.44 5.45
C SER A 134 -9.48 -10.10 5.57
N LEU A 135 -9.16 -8.81 5.57
CA LEU A 135 -7.81 -8.31 5.79
C LEU A 135 -7.83 -7.36 6.97
N GLU A 136 -7.07 -7.69 8.01
CA GLU A 136 -6.78 -6.79 9.13
C GLU A 136 -5.33 -6.34 9.02
N LEU A 137 -5.09 -5.03 9.02
CA LEU A 137 -3.76 -4.44 9.04
C LEU A 137 -3.61 -3.53 10.26
N ASN A 138 -2.54 -3.75 11.01
CA ASN A 138 -2.13 -2.96 12.17
C ASN A 138 -0.72 -2.41 11.93
N GLN A 139 -0.39 -1.29 12.56
CA GLN A 139 0.99 -0.80 12.54
C GLN A 139 1.89 -1.75 13.34
N ARG A 140 3.02 -2.17 12.76
CA ARG A 140 4.04 -2.90 13.51
C ARG A 140 4.77 -1.92 14.46
N GLY A 141 4.98 -2.36 15.71
CA GLY A 141 5.66 -1.61 16.76
C GLY A 141 7.11 -1.26 16.42
#